data_AF-T0DFC7-F1
#
_entry.id   AF-T0DFC7-F1
#
_cell.length_a   1.000
_cell.length_b   1.000
_cell.length_c   1.000
_cell.angle_alpha   90.00
_cell.angle_beta   90.00
_cell.angle_gamma   90.00
#
_symmetry.space_group_name_H-M   'P 1'
#
loop_
_entity.id
_entity.type
_entity.pdbx_description
1 polymer ?
#
loop_
_entity_poly.entity_id
_entity_poly.type
_entity_poly.pdbx_seq_one_letter_code
_entity_poly.pdbx_strand_id
1 'polypeptide(L)'
;MNTLTIRTSTEKSKTYKIKKISKTTLSAERGRVILIETYGKEQCVIPMAKIVATPRPNYQGCTHCFTDDVEVENYYTQMFLNRKKSEISCDVADGETVGFNFIGGTTINGEAKLISSGLVLESAVYSDGPFLQKEIKPSALDKLLDQAADLLLDIAF
;
A
#
# COMPACT_ATOMS: atom_id res chain seq x y z
N MET A 1 18.88 7.24 -11.47
CA MET A 1 18.07 6.43 -12.42
C MET A 1 16.70 6.23 -11.77
N ASN A 2 15.62 6.03 -12.54
CA ASN A 2 14.30 5.76 -11.96
C ASN A 2 14.06 4.25 -11.90
N THR A 3 13.63 3.74 -10.75
CA THR A 3 13.43 2.30 -10.52
C THR A 3 12.04 1.99 -9.96
N LEU A 4 11.53 0.82 -10.32
CA LEU A 4 10.31 0.24 -9.77
C LEU A 4 10.69 -1.07 -9.07
N THR A 5 10.40 -1.19 -7.78
CA THR A 5 10.44 -2.43 -7.04
C THR A 5 9.02 -2.97 -6.91
N ILE A 6 8.79 -4.20 -7.36
CA ILE A 6 7.53 -4.91 -7.10
C ILE A 6 7.78 -5.89 -5.97
N ARG A 7 7.00 -5.79 -4.90
CA ARG A 7 7.06 -6.67 -3.74
C ARG A 7 5.76 -7.46 -3.67
N THR A 8 5.86 -8.78 -3.56
CA THR A 8 4.69 -9.67 -3.40
C THR A 8 4.61 -10.29 -2.00
N SER A 9 5.68 -10.15 -1.21
CA SER A 9 5.73 -10.47 0.23
C SER A 9 6.95 -9.79 0.85
N THR A 10 7.09 -9.83 2.18
CA THR A 10 8.26 -9.27 2.90
C THR A 10 9.59 -9.80 2.38
N GLU A 11 9.64 -11.05 1.90
CA GLU A 11 10.86 -11.71 1.42
C GLU A 11 10.99 -11.73 -0.11
N LYS A 12 9.89 -11.51 -0.85
CA LYS A 12 9.88 -11.57 -2.32
C LYS A 12 9.70 -10.19 -2.91
N SER A 13 10.79 -9.65 -3.46
CA SER A 13 10.76 -8.42 -4.24
C SER A 13 11.73 -8.47 -5.41
N LYS A 14 11.47 -7.66 -6.42
CA LYS A 14 12.38 -7.49 -7.56
C LYS A 14 12.33 -6.05 -8.07
N THR A 15 13.49 -5.52 -8.42
CA THR A 15 13.67 -4.14 -8.89
C THR A 15 13.93 -4.09 -10.39
N TYR A 16 13.30 -3.14 -11.04
CA TYR A 16 13.29 -2.94 -12.48
C TYR A 16 13.59 -1.48 -12.84
N LYS A 17 14.14 -1.25 -14.04
CA LYS A 17 14.23 0.10 -14.58
C LYS A 17 12.86 0.53 -15.11
N ILE A 18 12.43 1.73 -14.73
CA ILE A 18 11.18 2.30 -15.23
C ILE A 18 11.39 2.75 -16.69
N LYS A 19 10.52 2.26 -17.57
CA LYS A 19 10.42 2.69 -18.97
C LYS A 19 9.56 3.95 -19.10
N LYS A 20 8.37 3.92 -18.50
CA LYS A 20 7.38 5.00 -18.61
C LYS A 20 6.49 5.04 -17.38
N ILE A 21 6.06 6.23 -17.00
CA ILE A 21 4.92 6.41 -16.10
C ILE A 21 3.89 7.27 -16.83
N SER A 22 2.64 6.87 -16.78
CA SER A 22 1.54 7.58 -17.40
C SER A 22 0.30 7.58 -16.51
N LYS A 23 -0.56 8.57 -16.72
CA LYS A 23 -1.92 8.58 -16.20
C LYS A 23 -2.84 8.13 -17.33
N THR A 24 -3.60 7.07 -17.11
CA THR A 24 -4.49 6.47 -18.13
C THR A 24 -5.75 5.93 -17.47
N THR A 25 -6.69 5.45 -18.28
CA THR A 25 -7.91 4.76 -17.83
C THR A 25 -7.82 3.30 -18.25
N LEU A 26 -7.90 2.38 -17.29
CA LEU A 26 -7.92 0.93 -17.55
C LEU A 26 -9.34 0.41 -17.39
N SER A 27 -10.07 0.29 -18.50
CA SER A 27 -11.49 -0.12 -18.55
C SER A 27 -12.45 0.74 -17.68
N ALA A 28 -13.76 0.54 -17.86
CA ALA A 28 -14.77 1.27 -17.08
C ALA A 28 -14.70 0.94 -15.58
N GLU A 29 -14.22 -0.26 -15.22
CA GLU A 29 -14.23 -0.76 -13.84
C GLU A 29 -13.00 -0.35 -13.01
N ARG A 30 -11.80 -0.23 -13.61
CA ARG A 30 -10.59 0.17 -12.83
C ARG A 30 -10.33 1.68 -12.83
N GLY A 31 -11.07 2.42 -13.65
CA GLY A 31 -11.05 3.89 -13.66
C GLY A 31 -9.69 4.48 -14.00
N ARG A 32 -9.45 5.71 -13.53
CA ARG A 32 -8.19 6.44 -13.73
C ARG A 32 -7.07 5.83 -12.87
N VAL A 33 -5.92 5.57 -13.46
CA VAL A 33 -4.77 4.94 -12.82
C VAL A 33 -3.46 5.68 -13.13
N ILE A 34 -2.48 5.50 -12.26
CA ILE A 34 -1.07 5.68 -12.59
C ILE A 34 -0.51 4.32 -13.03
N LEU A 35 -0.09 4.24 -14.29
CA LEU A 35 0.55 3.06 -14.87
C LEU A 35 2.05 3.26 -14.92
N ILE A 36 2.80 2.40 -14.24
CA ILE A 36 4.26 2.36 -14.22
C ILE A 36 4.71 1.14 -15.03
N GLU A 37 5.27 1.40 -16.21
CA GLU A 37 5.76 0.38 -17.12
C GLU A 37 7.28 0.20 -16.94
N THR A 38 7.73 -1.05 -16.90
CA THR A 38 9.16 -1.38 -16.96
C THR A 38 9.59 -1.69 -18.40
N TYR A 39 10.87 -1.94 -18.60
CA TYR A 39 11.36 -2.51 -19.87
C TYR A 39 11.04 -4.01 -20.02
N GLY A 40 10.63 -4.67 -18.93
CA GLY A 40 10.14 -6.05 -18.93
C GLY A 40 8.64 -6.14 -19.18
N LYS A 41 8.04 -7.25 -18.77
CA LYS A 41 6.58 -7.45 -18.82
C LYS A 41 5.89 -6.90 -17.57
N GLU A 42 6.67 -6.62 -16.54
CA GLU A 42 6.21 -6.20 -15.24
C GLU A 42 5.78 -4.74 -15.26
N GLN A 43 4.65 -4.48 -14.62
CA GLN A 43 4.04 -3.17 -14.49
C GLN A 43 3.41 -3.03 -13.10
N CYS A 44 3.32 -1.79 -12.62
CA CYS A 44 2.53 -1.46 -11.44
C CYS A 44 1.37 -0.55 -11.85
N VAL A 45 0.18 -0.90 -11.39
CA VAL A 45 -1.06 -0.15 -11.65
C VAL A 45 -1.56 0.40 -10.32
N ILE A 46 -1.53 1.71 -10.15
CA ILE A 46 -1.97 2.37 -8.92
C ILE A 46 -3.33 3.03 -9.19
N PRO A 47 -4.45 2.52 -8.62
CA PRO A 47 -5.77 3.09 -8.86
C PRO A 47 -5.91 4.45 -8.16
N MET A 48 -6.27 5.49 -8.91
CA MET A 48 -6.39 6.82 -8.34
C MET A 48 -7.59 6.94 -7.41
N ALA A 49 -8.65 6.19 -7.68
CA ALA A 49 -9.81 6.09 -6.79
C ALA A 49 -9.42 5.55 -5.39
N LYS A 50 -8.54 4.54 -5.31
CA LYS A 50 -8.06 4.01 -4.02
C LYS A 50 -7.19 5.04 -3.27
N ILE A 51 -6.38 5.84 -3.97
CA ILE A 51 -5.61 6.94 -3.36
C ILE A 51 -6.56 7.97 -2.74
N VAL A 52 -7.55 8.43 -3.51
CA VAL A 52 -8.51 9.44 -3.07
C VAL A 52 -9.36 8.94 -1.90
N ALA A 53 -9.74 7.66 -1.91
CA ALA A 53 -10.52 7.04 -0.84
C ALA A 53 -9.72 6.74 0.44
N THR A 54 -8.38 6.84 0.40
CA THR A 54 -7.55 6.57 1.58
C THR A 54 -7.83 7.63 2.66
N PRO A 55 -8.06 7.25 3.94
CA PRO A 55 -8.34 8.20 5.00
C PRO A 55 -7.27 9.29 5.11
N ARG A 56 -7.71 10.54 5.14
CA ARG A 56 -6.85 11.71 5.23
C ARG A 56 -6.77 12.17 6.70
N PRO A 57 -5.58 12.46 7.23
CA PRO A 57 -5.48 13.16 8.50
C PRO A 57 -6.21 14.50 8.38
N ASN A 58 -7.14 14.76 9.30
CA ASN A 58 -7.81 16.05 9.41
C ASN A 58 -7.83 16.46 10.88
N TYR A 59 -6.83 17.21 11.31
CA TYR A 59 -6.68 17.68 12.68
C TYR A 59 -6.43 19.20 12.71
N GLN A 60 -6.85 19.85 13.80
CA GLN A 60 -6.60 21.27 14.02
C GLN A 60 -5.09 21.54 14.04
N GLY A 61 -4.62 22.37 13.11
CA GLY A 61 -3.20 22.72 12.96
C GLY A 61 -2.53 22.13 11.72
N CYS A 62 -3.22 21.32 10.92
CA CYS A 62 -2.67 20.85 9.65
C CYS A 62 -2.62 21.97 8.60
N THR A 63 -1.44 22.51 8.31
CA THR A 63 -1.24 23.62 7.37
C THR A 63 -1.16 23.20 5.90
N HIS A 64 -0.99 21.91 5.63
CA HIS A 64 -0.82 21.35 4.28
C HIS A 64 -1.65 20.07 4.05
N CYS A 65 -2.79 19.95 4.74
CA CYS A 65 -3.73 18.87 4.50
C CYS A 65 -4.47 19.12 3.18
N PHE A 66 -4.64 18.06 2.40
CA PHE A 66 -5.45 18.14 1.20
C PHE A 66 -6.90 18.45 1.55
N THR A 67 -7.46 19.49 0.94
CA THR A 67 -8.81 19.96 1.24
C THR A 67 -9.88 19.19 0.49
N ASP A 68 -9.53 18.64 -0.68
CA ASP A 68 -10.46 17.88 -1.51
C ASP A 68 -9.76 16.77 -2.31
N ASP A 69 -10.58 15.95 -2.95
CA ASP A 69 -10.17 14.78 -3.73
C ASP A 69 -9.39 15.14 -5.00
N VAL A 70 -9.66 16.32 -5.57
CA VAL A 70 -8.99 16.82 -6.78
C VAL A 70 -7.55 17.20 -6.46
N GLU A 71 -7.33 17.84 -5.31
CA GLU A 71 -6.02 18.21 -4.82
C GLU A 71 -5.15 16.97 -4.56
N VAL A 72 -5.72 15.95 -3.91
CA VAL A 72 -5.07 14.64 -3.70
C VAL A 72 -4.67 14.03 -5.04
N GLU A 73 -5.62 13.89 -5.97
CA GLU A 73 -5.36 13.29 -7.27
C GLU A 73 -4.29 14.07 -8.04
N ASN A 74 -4.34 15.40 -8.01
CA ASN A 74 -3.37 16.26 -8.68
C ASN A 74 -1.97 16.13 -8.06
N TYR A 75 -1.87 16.12 -6.74
CA TYR A 75 -0.61 15.94 -6.02
C TYR A 75 0.07 14.62 -6.41
N TYR A 76 -0.65 13.50 -6.30
CA TYR A 76 -0.09 12.19 -6.64
C TYR A 76 0.21 12.07 -8.13
N THR A 77 -0.63 12.64 -9.00
CA THR A 77 -0.37 12.71 -10.45
C THR A 77 0.96 13.42 -10.72
N GLN A 78 1.15 14.62 -10.16
CA GLN A 78 2.39 15.38 -10.34
C GLN A 78 3.59 14.66 -9.74
N MET A 79 3.46 14.08 -8.54
CA MET A 79 4.52 13.32 -7.87
C MET A 79 5.10 12.24 -8.79
N PHE A 80 4.23 11.44 -9.40
CA PHE A 80 4.63 10.35 -10.29
C PHE A 80 5.07 10.81 -11.69
N LEU A 81 4.34 11.75 -12.31
CA LEU A 81 4.65 12.17 -13.68
C LEU A 81 5.91 13.04 -13.76
N ASN A 82 6.15 13.89 -12.76
CA ASN A 82 7.30 14.82 -12.71
C ASN A 82 8.53 14.23 -12.00
N ARG A 83 8.54 12.93 -11.71
CA ARG A 83 9.61 12.24 -10.98
C ARG A 83 11.01 12.49 -11.56
N LYS A 84 12.01 12.53 -10.69
CA LYS A 84 13.43 12.65 -11.01
C LYS A 84 14.26 11.84 -10.03
N LYS A 85 15.01 10.86 -10.55
CA LYS A 85 15.80 9.90 -9.74
C LYS A 85 14.94 9.25 -8.64
N SER A 86 13.76 8.77 -9.01
CA SER A 86 12.78 8.16 -8.11
C SER A 86 12.97 6.65 -7.96
N GLU A 87 12.85 6.17 -6.74
CA GLU A 87 12.70 4.78 -6.37
C GLU A 87 11.24 4.58 -5.95
N ILE A 88 10.50 3.81 -6.74
CA ILE A 88 9.09 3.52 -6.49
C ILE A 88 9.00 2.07 -6.09
N SER A 89 8.29 1.77 -5.01
CA SER A 89 7.94 0.39 -4.64
C SER A 89 6.44 0.22 -4.72
N CYS A 90 5.97 -0.90 -5.27
CA CYS A 90 4.59 -1.32 -5.23
C CYS A 90 4.48 -2.65 -4.51
N ASP A 91 3.64 -2.69 -3.48
CA ASP A 91 3.26 -3.92 -2.81
C ASP A 91 2.03 -4.49 -3.53
N VAL A 92 2.13 -5.74 -3.97
CA VAL A 92 1.14 -6.42 -4.81
C VAL A 92 0.65 -7.69 -4.09
N ALA A 93 -0.66 -7.80 -3.90
CA ALA A 93 -1.32 -8.99 -3.40
C ALA A 93 -2.44 -9.38 -4.38
N ASP A 94 -2.61 -10.67 -4.64
CA ASP A 94 -3.65 -11.21 -5.56
C ASP A 94 -3.69 -10.54 -6.96
N GLY A 95 -2.54 -10.05 -7.42
CA GLY A 95 -2.40 -9.36 -8.71
C GLY A 95 -2.82 -7.88 -8.70
N GLU A 96 -3.21 -7.33 -7.55
CA GLU A 96 -3.55 -5.92 -7.37
C GLU A 96 -2.50 -5.17 -6.53
N THR A 97 -2.30 -3.89 -6.84
CA THR A 97 -1.48 -3.01 -5.99
C THR A 97 -2.26 -2.67 -4.73
N VAL A 98 -1.75 -3.12 -3.58
CA VAL A 98 -2.32 -2.88 -2.25
C VAL A 98 -1.61 -1.77 -1.49
N GLY A 99 -0.43 -1.36 -1.97
CA GLY A 99 0.30 -0.22 -1.43
C GLY A 99 1.42 0.23 -2.35
N PHE A 100 1.92 1.44 -2.11
CA PHE A 100 3.12 1.92 -2.78
C PHE A 100 3.96 2.79 -1.85
N ASN A 101 5.23 2.94 -2.21
CA ASN A 101 6.14 3.94 -1.66
C ASN A 101 6.85 4.66 -2.80
N PHE A 102 7.03 5.97 -2.68
CA PHE A 102 7.75 6.81 -3.61
C PHE A 102 8.85 7.53 -2.84
N ILE A 103 10.10 7.38 -3.28
CA ILE A 103 11.24 8.14 -2.75
C ILE A 103 11.95 8.79 -3.93
N GLY A 104 12.10 10.11 -3.93
CA GLY A 104 12.88 10.78 -4.96
C GLY A 104 12.51 12.24 -5.18
N GLY A 105 13.20 12.88 -6.12
CA GLY A 105 12.88 14.24 -6.53
C GLY A 105 11.62 14.28 -7.38
N THR A 106 10.85 15.34 -7.29
CA THR A 106 9.73 15.64 -8.19
C THR A 106 9.43 17.14 -8.19
N THR A 107 8.45 17.56 -8.98
CA THR A 107 7.95 18.93 -8.99
C THR A 107 6.45 18.92 -8.70
N ILE A 108 6.02 19.61 -7.66
CA ILE A 108 4.60 19.77 -7.27
C ILE A 108 4.26 21.26 -7.32
N ASN A 109 3.24 21.63 -8.09
CA ASN A 109 2.79 23.01 -8.29
C ASN A 109 3.93 23.96 -8.70
N GLY A 110 4.85 23.47 -9.54
CA GLY A 110 6.02 24.23 -10.00
C GLY A 110 7.21 24.23 -9.04
N GLU A 111 7.07 23.73 -7.81
CA GLU A 111 8.15 23.67 -6.82
C GLU A 111 8.87 22.33 -6.82
N ALA A 112 10.20 22.35 -6.90
CA ALA A 112 11.01 21.14 -6.77
C ALA A 112 11.03 20.65 -5.32
N LYS A 113 10.72 19.36 -5.10
CA LYS A 113 10.68 18.73 -3.78
C LYS A 113 11.37 17.38 -3.80
N LEU A 114 12.01 17.02 -2.68
CA LEU A 114 12.38 15.64 -2.40
C LEU A 114 11.23 15.03 -1.59
N ILE A 115 10.63 13.95 -2.08
CA ILE A 115 9.47 13.31 -1.47
C ILE A 115 9.86 11.90 -1.03
N SER A 116 9.43 11.53 0.16
CA SER A 116 9.35 10.16 0.66
C SER A 116 7.91 9.95 1.13
N SER A 117 7.08 9.33 0.32
CA SER A 117 5.64 9.19 0.57
C SER A 117 5.15 7.82 0.13
N GLY A 118 4.40 7.16 1.00
CA GLY A 118 3.75 5.89 0.70
C GLY A 118 2.32 5.85 1.20
N LEU A 119 1.50 5.03 0.55
CA LEU A 119 0.12 4.76 0.95
C LEU A 119 -0.13 3.26 0.95
N VAL A 120 -0.87 2.81 1.95
CA VAL A 120 -1.51 1.50 1.97
C VAL A 120 -2.94 1.70 1.49
N LEU A 121 -3.22 1.18 0.30
CA LEU A 121 -4.50 1.36 -0.41
C LEU A 121 -5.59 0.43 0.13
N GLU A 122 -5.19 -0.72 0.67
CA GLU A 122 -6.07 -1.61 1.42
C GLU A 122 -5.88 -1.37 2.91
N SER A 123 -6.48 -0.28 3.37
CA SER A 123 -6.62 -0.03 4.79
C SER A 123 -7.76 -0.92 5.30
N ALA A 124 -7.49 -1.80 6.26
CA ALA A 124 -8.57 -2.32 7.10
C ALA A 124 -9.29 -1.09 7.68
N VAL A 125 -10.58 -0.94 7.37
CA VAL A 125 -11.39 0.12 7.95
C VAL A 125 -11.38 -0.11 9.45
N TYR A 126 -10.69 0.74 10.20
CA TYR A 126 -10.83 0.79 11.65
C TYR A 126 -12.29 1.16 11.92
N SER A 127 -13.09 0.18 12.33
CA SER A 127 -14.41 0.43 12.85
C SER A 127 -14.27 0.83 14.31
N ASP A 128 -14.95 1.89 14.73
CA ASP A 128 -15.18 2.15 16.15
C ASP A 128 -16.01 1.01 16.74
N GLY A 129 -15.31 0.05 17.33
CA GLY A 129 -15.86 -1.17 17.90
C GLY A 129 -14.77 -1.90 18.68
N PRO A 130 -15.15 -2.73 19.67
CA PRO A 130 -14.16 -3.54 20.37
C PRO A 130 -13.39 -4.38 19.34
N PHE A 131 -12.09 -4.56 19.57
CA PHE A 131 -11.30 -5.55 18.83
C PHE A 131 -12.02 -6.90 18.94
N LEU A 132 -12.74 -7.30 17.90
CA LEU A 132 -13.33 -8.63 17.84
C LEU A 132 -12.16 -9.59 17.59
N GLN A 133 -11.52 -10.05 18.67
CA GLN A 133 -10.71 -11.25 18.59
C GLN A 133 -11.61 -12.32 17.98
N LYS A 134 -11.23 -12.87 16.82
CA LYS A 134 -11.82 -14.13 16.37
C LYS A 134 -11.58 -15.11 17.50
N GLU A 135 -12.65 -15.60 18.13
CA GLU A 135 -12.55 -16.71 19.06
C GLU A 135 -11.88 -17.87 18.33
N ILE A 136 -10.61 -18.09 18.64
CA ILE A 136 -9.89 -19.26 18.16
C ILE A 136 -10.47 -20.42 18.98
N LYS A 137 -11.46 -21.12 18.42
CA LYS A 137 -11.94 -22.35 19.03
C LYS A 137 -10.77 -23.34 19.06
N PRO A 138 -10.42 -23.90 20.23
CA PRO A 138 -9.29 -24.82 20.33
C PRO A 138 -9.52 -25.99 19.38
N SER A 139 -8.50 -26.28 18.56
CA SER A 139 -8.52 -27.39 17.63
C SER A 139 -8.54 -28.73 18.38
N ALA A 140 -8.83 -29.82 17.69
CA ALA A 140 -8.80 -31.15 18.29
C ALA A 140 -7.40 -31.50 18.85
N LEU A 141 -6.34 -30.93 18.26
CA LEU A 141 -4.97 -31.11 18.73
C LEU A 141 -4.72 -30.32 20.03
N ASP A 142 -5.20 -29.08 20.10
CA ASP A 142 -5.03 -28.23 21.30
C ASP A 142 -5.69 -28.86 22.52
N LYS A 143 -6.91 -29.39 22.35
CA LYS A 143 -7.62 -30.11 23.43
C LYS A 143 -6.88 -31.36 23.90
N LEU A 144 -6.20 -32.06 23.00
CA LEU A 144 -5.45 -33.27 23.35
C LEU A 144 -4.15 -32.92 24.09
N LEU A 145 -3.48 -31.83 23.71
CA LEU A 145 -2.30 -31.33 24.40
C LEU A 145 -2.64 -30.82 25.80
N ASP A 146 -3.75 -30.11 25.97
CA ASP A 146 -4.22 -29.67 27.28
C ASP A 146 -4.56 -30.86 28.19
N GLN A 147 -5.24 -31.88 27.68
CA GLN A 147 -5.52 -33.11 28.43
C GLN A 147 -4.25 -33.87 28.85
N ALA A 148 -3.24 -33.90 27.98
CA ALA A 148 -1.96 -34.52 28.31
C ALA A 148 -1.19 -33.70 29.36
N ALA A 149 -1.29 -32.37 29.31
CA ALA A 149 -0.70 -31.48 30.30
C ALA A 149 -1.35 -31.66 31.68
N ASP A 150 -2.68 -31.74 31.75
CA ASP A 150 -3.41 -31.99 33.01
C ASP A 150 -3.02 -33.34 33.61
N LEU A 151 -2.92 -34.39 32.78
CA LEU A 151 -2.51 -35.71 33.24
C LEU A 151 -1.07 -35.75 33.76
N LEU A 152 -0.17 -34.98 33.14
CA LEU A 152 1.22 -34.86 33.59
C LEU A 152 1.32 -34.08 34.90
N LEU A 153 0.47 -33.07 35.11
CA LEU A 153 0.42 -32.31 36.36
C LEU A 153 -0.15 -33.16 37.51
N ASP A 154 -1.18 -33.97 37.26
CA ASP A 154 -1.74 -34.91 38.25
C ASP A 154 -0.78 -36.05 38.64
N ILE A 155 0.21 -36.35 37.81
CA ILE A 155 1.24 -37.36 38.11
C ILE A 155 2.45 -36.71 38.82
N ALA A 156 2.67 -35.41 38.63
CA ALA A 156 3.80 -34.67 39.18
C ALA A 156 3.55 -34.11 40.59
N PHE A 157 2.30 -34.05 41.06
CA PHE A 157 1.87 -33.58 42.38
C PHE A 157 0.98 -34.60 43.09
#